data_AF-A0AAF0T8I4-F1
#
_entry.id   AF-A0AAF0T8I4-F1
#
_cell.length_a   1.000
_cell.length_b   1.000
_cell.length_c   1.000
_cell.angle_alpha   90.00
_cell.angle_beta   90.00
_cell.angle_gamma   90.00
#
_symmetry.space_group_name_H-M   'P 1'
#
loop_
_entity.id
_entity.type
_entity.pdbx_description
1 polymer ?
#
loop_
_entity_poly.entity_id
_entity_poly.type
_entity_poly.pdbx_seq_one_letter_code
_entity_poly.pdbx_strand_id
1 'polypeptide(L)'
;MAPAELRELKSQLQELLEKGFIRPSVSPWGSPVLYVKKKDVTFRLCIDYRQLNRIAIKNRYPLPRIDYLFDQLKVMLFGLTNAPVVFMDLMNREKKLHAKLSKCEFWLDEVAFLGHVVSTEGVKVDPSKIQAVVEWRPPKSPTKVRSFLGLAGYYRRFVKGFSIIASTLTRILQKEVKFIWDNKC
;
A
#
# COMPACT_ATOMS: atom_id res chain seq x y z
N MET A 1 -21.27 -16.95 14.16
CA MET A 1 -20.92 -15.58 14.61
C MET A 1 -21.41 -15.40 16.02
N ALA A 2 -20.65 -14.73 16.86
CA ALA A 2 -21.11 -14.41 18.22
C ALA A 2 -22.30 -13.44 18.16
N PRO A 3 -23.22 -13.45 19.14
CA PRO A 3 -24.41 -12.59 19.13
C PRO A 3 -24.09 -11.08 19.02
N ALA A 4 -22.95 -10.64 19.59
CA ALA A 4 -22.48 -9.26 19.48
C ALA A 4 -22.07 -8.89 18.04
N GLU A 5 -21.39 -9.80 17.33
CA GLU A 5 -20.97 -9.59 15.94
C GLU A 5 -22.17 -9.51 14.99
N LEU A 6 -23.24 -10.26 15.27
CA LEU A 6 -24.46 -10.24 14.45
C LEU A 6 -25.21 -8.90 14.55
N ARG A 7 -25.20 -8.26 15.73
CA ARG A 7 -25.78 -6.92 15.91
C ARG A 7 -25.00 -5.86 15.14
N GLU A 8 -23.67 -5.91 15.24
CA GLU A 8 -22.78 -5.03 14.48
C GLU A 8 -22.95 -5.22 12.97
N LEU A 9 -23.11 -6.46 12.52
CA LEU A 9 -23.37 -6.79 11.11
C LEU A 9 -24.64 -6.14 10.60
N LYS A 10 -25.74 -6.26 11.34
CA LYS A 10 -27.01 -5.65 10.95
C LYS A 10 -26.90 -4.12 10.85
N SER A 11 -26.25 -3.49 11.85
CA SER A 11 -26.02 -2.04 11.86
C SER A 11 -25.23 -1.57 10.63
N GLN A 12 -24.07 -2.20 10.38
CA GLN A 12 -23.23 -1.83 9.24
C GLN A 12 -23.88 -2.13 7.88
N LEU A 13 -24.63 -3.24 7.75
CA LEU A 13 -25.35 -3.53 6.51
C LEU A 13 -26.46 -2.51 6.25
N GLN A 14 -27.18 -2.08 7.28
CA GLN A 14 -28.21 -1.06 7.17
C GLN A 14 -27.61 0.27 6.70
N GLU A 15 -26.49 0.70 7.29
CA GLU A 15 -25.77 1.91 6.85
C GLU A 15 -25.32 1.81 5.38
N LEU A 16 -24.81 0.63 4.96
CA LEU A 16 -24.38 0.40 3.58
C LEU A 16 -25.56 0.37 2.60
N LEU A 17 -26.73 -0.11 3.02
CA LEU A 17 -27.98 -0.08 2.25
C LEU A 17 -28.48 1.36 2.08
N GLU A 18 -28.50 2.14 3.17
CA GLU A 18 -28.92 3.55 3.17
C GLU A 18 -28.01 4.43 2.30
N LYS A 19 -26.69 4.17 2.33
CA LYS A 19 -25.72 4.83 1.44
C LYS A 19 -25.82 4.36 -0.02
N GLY A 20 -26.60 3.32 -0.30
CA GLY A 20 -26.74 2.73 -1.64
C GLY A 20 -25.49 2.00 -2.13
N PHE A 21 -24.55 1.64 -1.26
CA PHE A 21 -23.35 0.90 -1.64
C PHE A 21 -23.62 -0.58 -1.87
N ILE A 22 -24.65 -1.14 -1.24
CA ILE A 22 -25.09 -2.51 -1.42
C ILE A 22 -26.60 -2.55 -1.70
N ARG A 23 -27.06 -3.67 -2.26
CA ARG A 23 -28.47 -3.99 -2.43
C ARG A 23 -28.71 -5.46 -2.15
N PRO A 24 -29.93 -5.87 -1.75
CA PRO A 24 -30.30 -7.27 -1.71
C PRO A 24 -30.09 -7.92 -3.09
N SER A 25 -29.55 -9.14 -3.11
CA SER A 25 -29.29 -9.88 -4.34
C SER A 25 -29.65 -11.35 -4.17
N VAL A 26 -30.09 -11.98 -5.26
CA VAL A 26 -30.41 -13.41 -5.35
C VAL A 26 -29.36 -14.16 -6.17
N SER A 27 -28.10 -13.73 -6.07
CA SER A 27 -26.99 -14.32 -6.82
C SER A 27 -26.77 -15.78 -6.42
N PRO A 28 -26.46 -16.68 -7.38
CA PRO A 28 -26.03 -18.05 -7.07
C PRO A 28 -24.64 -18.09 -6.39
N TRP A 29 -23.93 -16.96 -6.34
CA TRP A 29 -22.62 -16.82 -5.71
C TRP A 29 -22.74 -16.13 -4.34
N GLY A 30 -22.09 -16.71 -3.34
CA GLY A 30 -21.93 -16.11 -2.01
C GLY A 30 -20.47 -16.16 -1.54
N SER A 31 -20.06 -15.20 -0.73
CA SER A 31 -18.73 -15.16 -0.09
C SER A 31 -18.90 -14.87 1.39
N PRO A 32 -18.16 -15.56 2.29
CA PRO A 32 -18.34 -15.36 3.71
C PRO A 32 -17.81 -14.00 4.16
N VAL A 33 -18.43 -13.48 5.22
CA VAL A 33 -18.05 -12.21 5.86
C VAL A 33 -17.15 -12.50 7.05
N LEU A 34 -16.05 -11.76 7.15
CA LEU A 34 -15.06 -11.82 8.22
C LEU A 34 -14.95 -10.45 8.89
N TYR A 35 -14.72 -10.45 10.20
CA TYR A 35 -14.43 -9.23 10.94
C TYR A 35 -12.96 -9.10 11.28
N VAL A 36 -12.41 -7.91 11.04
CA VAL A 36 -11.06 -7.54 11.45
C VAL A 36 -11.16 -6.39 12.43
N LYS A 37 -10.54 -6.54 13.61
CA LYS A 37 -10.43 -5.44 14.59
C LYS A 37 -9.49 -4.37 14.03
N LYS A 38 -9.96 -3.13 13.97
CA LYS A 38 -9.12 -1.97 13.66
C LYS A 38 -8.28 -1.59 14.88
N LYS A 39 -7.31 -0.68 14.67
CA LYS A 39 -6.46 -0.13 15.76
C LYS A 39 -7.28 0.64 16.80
N ASP A 40 -8.38 1.25 16.38
CA ASP A 40 -9.38 1.94 17.19
C ASP A 40 -10.43 0.99 17.81
N VAL A 41 -10.14 -0.33 17.88
CA VAL A 41 -10.99 -1.38 18.47
C VAL A 41 -12.30 -1.64 17.72
N THR A 42 -12.73 -0.75 16.82
CA THR A 42 -13.91 -0.95 15.96
C THR A 42 -13.73 -2.11 14.99
N PHE A 43 -14.83 -2.72 14.56
CA PHE A 43 -14.80 -3.83 13.60
C PHE A 43 -14.85 -3.32 12.15
N ARG A 44 -14.04 -3.93 11.28
CA ARG A 44 -14.13 -3.75 9.82
C ARG A 44 -14.75 -4.98 9.20
N LEU A 45 -15.87 -4.79 8.51
CA LEU A 45 -16.49 -5.78 7.64
C LEU A 45 -15.57 -6.09 6.45
N CYS A 46 -15.12 -7.33 6.31
CA CYS A 46 -14.28 -7.80 5.21
C CYS A 46 -14.95 -9.01 4.56
N ILE A 47 -15.24 -8.95 3.26
CA ILE A 47 -15.78 -10.09 2.52
C ILE A 47 -14.63 -10.92 1.96
N ASP A 48 -14.62 -12.23 2.21
CA ASP A 48 -13.58 -13.12 1.75
C ASP A 48 -13.76 -13.53 0.29
N TYR A 49 -13.26 -12.70 -0.62
CA TYR A 49 -13.26 -12.97 -2.05
C TYR A 49 -12.14 -13.89 -2.53
N ARG A 50 -11.42 -14.64 -1.66
CA ARG A 50 -10.29 -15.47 -2.11
C ARG A 50 -10.66 -16.49 -3.18
N GLN A 51 -11.85 -17.10 -3.09
CA GLN A 51 -12.33 -18.05 -4.10
C GLN A 51 -12.68 -17.34 -5.42
N LEU A 52 -13.38 -16.21 -5.32
CA LEU A 52 -13.72 -15.36 -6.48
C LEU A 52 -12.46 -14.84 -7.20
N ASN A 53 -11.45 -14.40 -6.44
CA ASN A 53 -10.20 -13.87 -6.99
C ASN A 53 -9.35 -14.92 -7.74
N ARG A 54 -9.60 -16.23 -7.53
CA ARG A 54 -8.92 -17.29 -8.29
C ARG A 54 -9.50 -17.49 -9.68
N ILE A 55 -10.81 -17.27 -9.83
CA ILE A 55 -11.52 -17.42 -11.11
C ILE A 55 -11.57 -16.11 -11.90
N ALA A 56 -11.44 -14.96 -11.22
CA ALA A 56 -11.49 -13.65 -11.87
C ALA A 56 -10.25 -13.41 -12.75
N ILE A 57 -10.49 -12.91 -13.96
CA ILE A 57 -9.44 -12.48 -14.88
C ILE A 57 -8.76 -11.25 -14.29
N LYS A 58 -7.44 -11.35 -14.07
CA LYS A 58 -6.65 -10.25 -13.50
C LYS A 58 -6.43 -9.17 -14.55
N ASN A 59 -7.12 -8.04 -14.41
CA ASN A 59 -6.80 -6.84 -15.20
C ASN A 59 -5.47 -6.25 -14.70
N ARG A 60 -4.41 -6.38 -15.50
CA ARG A 60 -3.08 -5.84 -15.19
C ARG A 60 -2.91 -4.51 -15.92
N TYR A 61 -3.25 -3.42 -15.24
CA TYR A 61 -2.92 -2.10 -15.74
C TYR A 61 -1.43 -1.82 -15.48
N PRO A 62 -0.64 -1.39 -16.49
CA PRO A 62 0.75 -1.05 -16.30
C PRO A 62 0.85 0.23 -15.44
N LEU A 63 1.26 0.07 -14.19
CA LEU A 63 1.55 1.22 -13.33
C LEU A 63 2.99 1.68 -13.57
N PRO A 64 3.23 2.99 -13.73
CA PRO A 64 4.57 3.52 -13.89
C PRO A 64 5.40 3.24 -12.64
N ARG A 65 6.70 3.05 -12.84
CA ARG A 65 7.63 2.91 -11.72
C ARG A 65 7.71 4.24 -10.98
N ILE A 66 7.77 4.19 -9.65
CA ILE A 66 7.71 5.39 -8.81
C ILE A 66 8.89 6.35 -9.08
N ASP A 67 10.05 5.83 -9.45
CA ASP A 67 11.18 6.66 -9.92
C ASP A 67 10.78 7.60 -11.07
N TYR A 68 9.98 7.11 -12.03
CA TYR A 68 9.51 7.90 -13.16
C TYR A 68 8.50 8.98 -12.73
N LEU A 69 7.65 8.68 -11.75
CA LEU A 69 6.72 9.67 -11.19
C LEU A 69 7.48 10.80 -10.49
N PHE A 70 8.57 10.50 -9.77
CA PHE A 70 9.39 11.52 -9.14
C PHE A 70 10.14 12.40 -10.14
N ASP A 71 10.58 11.84 -11.27
CA ASP A 71 11.22 12.64 -12.32
C ASP A 71 10.22 13.63 -12.96
N GLN A 72 8.92 13.29 -13.00
CA GLN A 72 7.84 14.18 -13.47
C GLN A 72 7.40 15.23 -12.44
N LEU A 73 7.55 14.96 -11.14
CA LEU A 73 7.16 15.87 -10.05
C LEU A 73 7.99 17.16 -9.99
N LYS A 74 9.02 17.32 -10.84
CA LYS A 74 9.80 18.56 -10.96
C LYS A 74 9.00 19.77 -11.45
N VAL A 75 7.72 19.61 -11.86
CA VAL A 75 6.91 20.71 -12.41
C VAL A 75 5.56 20.83 -11.69
N MET A 76 5.60 21.38 -10.49
CA MET A 76 4.58 22.30 -10.01
C MET A 76 5.31 23.36 -9.18
N LEU A 77 5.20 24.63 -9.55
CA LEU A 77 5.83 25.71 -8.77
C LEU A 77 5.24 25.68 -7.35
N PHE A 78 6.09 25.35 -6.38
CA PHE A 78 5.82 25.60 -4.97
C PHE A 78 5.47 27.09 -4.83
N GLY A 79 4.25 27.40 -4.38
CA GLY A 79 3.79 28.78 -4.14
C GLY A 79 2.51 29.22 -4.85
N LEU A 80 1.91 28.42 -5.75
CA LEU A 80 0.57 28.73 -6.27
C LEU A 80 -0.49 28.44 -5.21
N THR A 81 -1.05 29.50 -4.62
CA THR A 81 -2.06 29.42 -3.56
C THR A 81 -3.32 28.66 -3.91
N ASN A 82 -3.58 28.52 -5.20
CA ASN A 82 -4.77 27.87 -5.71
C ASN A 82 -4.52 26.46 -6.24
N ALA A 83 -3.29 25.93 -6.27
CA ALA A 83 -3.00 24.62 -6.87
C ALA A 83 -3.74 23.43 -6.20
N PRO A 84 -3.83 23.33 -4.85
CA PRO A 84 -4.59 22.26 -4.21
C PRO A 84 -6.09 22.42 -4.44
N VAL A 85 -6.58 23.67 -4.47
CA VAL A 85 -7.98 24.02 -4.67
C VAL A 85 -8.41 23.70 -6.09
N VAL A 86 -7.62 24.09 -7.10
CA VAL A 86 -7.87 23.80 -8.52
C VAL A 86 -7.77 22.30 -8.79
N PHE A 87 -6.79 21.59 -8.22
CA PHE A 87 -6.71 20.14 -8.37
C PHE A 87 -7.91 19.42 -7.72
N MET A 88 -8.32 19.83 -6.52
CA MET A 88 -9.52 19.28 -5.89
C MET A 88 -10.80 19.65 -6.64
N ASP A 89 -10.92 20.88 -7.13
CA ASP A 89 -12.07 21.36 -7.88
C ASP A 89 -12.20 20.61 -9.22
N LEU A 90 -11.09 20.39 -9.93
CA LEU A 90 -11.06 19.64 -11.19
C LEU A 90 -11.40 18.14 -10.99
N MET A 91 -10.89 17.54 -9.91
CA MET A 91 -11.20 16.15 -9.55
C MET A 91 -12.65 15.97 -9.07
N ASN A 92 -13.21 16.94 -8.35
CA ASN A 92 -14.56 16.87 -7.80
C ASN A 92 -15.62 17.18 -8.86
N ARG A 93 -15.37 18.15 -9.76
CA ARG A 93 -16.35 18.57 -10.79
C ARG A 93 -16.53 17.55 -11.91
N GLU A 94 -15.46 16.92 -12.40
CA GLU A 94 -15.57 15.99 -13.52
C GLU A 94 -15.82 14.53 -13.12
N LYS A 95 -15.28 14.09 -11.97
CA LYS A 95 -15.20 12.65 -11.64
C LYS A 95 -15.97 12.23 -10.38
N LYS A 96 -16.66 13.16 -9.70
CA LYS A 96 -17.38 12.92 -8.43
C LYS A 96 -16.53 12.17 -7.40
N LEU A 97 -15.24 12.48 -7.35
CA LEU A 97 -14.33 11.91 -6.37
C LEU A 97 -14.48 12.67 -5.06
N HIS A 98 -14.29 11.98 -3.93
CA HIS A 98 -14.36 12.60 -2.60
C HIS A 98 -13.02 12.39 -1.90
N ALA A 99 -12.32 13.48 -1.60
CA ALA A 99 -11.10 13.45 -0.80
C ALA A 99 -11.42 13.33 0.70
N LYS A 100 -10.69 12.48 1.41
CA LYS A 100 -10.79 12.40 2.88
C LYS A 100 -9.87 13.45 3.50
N LEU A 101 -10.42 14.60 3.89
CA LEU A 101 -9.67 15.73 4.44
C LEU A 101 -8.75 15.35 5.61
N SER A 102 -9.16 14.39 6.45
CA SER A 102 -8.33 13.91 7.58
C SER A 102 -7.03 13.21 7.15
N LYS A 103 -6.79 13.01 5.85
CA LYS A 103 -5.59 12.40 5.27
C LYS A 103 -4.91 13.32 4.26
N CYS A 104 -5.38 14.55 4.13
CA CYS A 104 -4.80 15.52 3.23
C CYS A 104 -3.86 16.42 4.01
N GLU A 105 -2.67 16.61 3.47
CA GLU A 105 -1.64 17.51 4.00
C GLU A 105 -1.49 18.64 2.98
N PHE A 106 -1.50 19.88 3.47
CA PHE A 106 -1.43 21.06 2.61
C PHE A 106 -0.33 21.97 3.11
N TRP A 107 0.32 22.67 2.19
CA TRP A 107 1.24 23.76 2.50
C TRP A 107 2.43 23.36 3.37
N LEU A 108 2.98 22.17 3.14
CA LEU A 108 4.18 21.68 3.83
C LEU A 108 5.40 21.76 2.91
N ASP A 109 6.55 22.11 3.47
CA ASP A 109 7.84 22.12 2.77
C ASP A 109 8.36 20.69 2.49
N GLU A 110 7.92 19.73 3.30
CA GLU A 110 8.19 18.30 3.14
C GLU A 110 6.89 17.50 3.24
N VAL A 111 6.67 16.57 2.32
CA VAL A 111 5.47 15.70 2.30
C VAL A 111 5.86 14.24 2.14
N ALA A 112 5.24 13.37 2.92
CA ALA A 112 5.39 11.93 2.78
C ALA A 112 4.54 11.42 1.59
N PHE A 113 5.20 10.94 0.53
CA PHE A 113 4.54 10.44 -0.66
C PHE A 113 5.11 9.09 -1.10
N LEU A 114 4.24 8.08 -1.20
CA LEU A 114 4.58 6.72 -1.64
C LEU A 114 5.84 6.13 -0.95
N GLY A 115 5.96 6.29 0.37
CA GLY A 115 7.09 5.76 1.15
C GLY A 115 8.41 6.51 1.00
N HIS A 116 8.35 7.74 0.49
CA HIS A 116 9.44 8.70 0.39
C HIS A 116 9.01 10.03 1.03
N VAL A 117 9.97 10.86 1.39
CA VAL A 117 9.76 12.26 1.78
C VAL A 117 10.21 13.12 0.62
N VAL A 118 9.30 13.92 0.08
CA VAL A 118 9.55 14.87 -1.00
C VAL A 118 9.68 16.25 -0.41
N SER A 119 10.83 16.88 -0.59
CA SER A 119 11.09 18.26 -0.17
C SER A 119 11.72 19.07 -1.30
N THR A 120 11.92 20.36 -1.06
CA THR A 120 12.61 21.28 -1.98
C THR A 120 14.06 20.84 -2.28
N GLU A 121 14.73 20.18 -1.33
CA GLU A 121 16.08 19.65 -1.48
C GLU A 121 16.14 18.37 -2.33
N GLY A 122 15.01 17.69 -2.50
CA GLY A 122 14.89 16.48 -3.30
C GLY A 122 14.02 15.39 -2.65
N VAL A 123 14.21 14.16 -3.11
CA VAL A 123 13.46 12.99 -2.62
C VAL A 123 14.35 12.17 -1.71
N LYS A 124 13.91 11.96 -0.46
CA LYS A 124 14.58 11.12 0.54
C LYS A 124 13.70 9.91 0.86
N VAL A 125 14.27 8.85 1.41
CA VAL A 125 13.49 7.70 1.90
C VAL A 125 12.84 8.06 3.23
N ASP A 126 11.59 7.64 3.44
CA ASP A 126 10.91 7.82 4.73
C ASP A 126 11.72 7.16 5.87
N PRO A 127 12.12 7.91 6.90
CA PRO A 127 12.88 7.39 8.05
C PRO A 127 12.21 6.18 8.71
N SER A 128 10.87 6.15 8.74
CA SER A 128 10.10 5.04 9.31
C SER A 128 10.34 3.73 8.55
N LYS A 129 10.57 3.83 7.24
CA LYS A 129 10.86 2.68 6.37
C LYS A 129 12.30 2.22 6.51
N ILE A 130 13.23 3.15 6.70
CA ILE A 130 14.63 2.84 7.04
C ILE A 130 14.68 2.09 8.37
N GLN A 131 14.00 2.60 9.40
CA GLN A 131 13.99 1.97 10.72
C GLN A 131 13.44 0.53 10.66
N ALA A 132 12.38 0.30 9.89
CA ALA A 132 11.83 -1.04 9.70
C ALA A 132 12.81 -2.02 9.00
N VAL A 133 13.71 -1.51 8.15
CA VAL A 133 14.77 -2.31 7.52
C VAL A 133 15.91 -2.59 8.50
N VAL A 134 16.27 -1.59 9.33
CA VAL A 134 17.33 -1.73 10.34
C VAL A 134 16.93 -2.72 11.44
N GLU A 135 15.68 -2.66 11.90
CA GLU A 135 15.14 -3.57 12.93
C GLU A 135 14.77 -4.96 12.38
N TRP A 136 14.98 -5.19 11.09
CA TRP A 136 14.55 -6.41 10.43
C TRP A 136 15.31 -7.62 10.97
N ARG A 137 14.58 -8.57 11.57
CA ARG A 137 15.18 -9.78 12.12
C ARG A 137 15.76 -10.67 10.99
N PRO A 138 16.89 -11.34 11.21
CA PRO A 138 17.50 -12.24 10.23
C PRO A 138 16.48 -13.25 9.66
N PRO A 139 16.26 -13.27 8.33
CA PRO A 139 15.23 -14.09 7.72
C PRO A 139 15.60 -15.57 7.79
N LYS A 140 14.70 -16.38 8.37
CA LYS A 140 14.89 -17.84 8.53
C LYS A 140 14.37 -18.68 7.35
N SER A 141 13.92 -18.04 6.28
CA SER A 141 13.24 -18.73 5.17
C SER A 141 13.45 -17.98 3.85
N PRO A 142 13.55 -18.69 2.71
CA PRO A 142 13.68 -18.07 1.39
C PRO A 142 12.52 -17.11 1.08
N THR A 143 11.30 -17.38 1.57
CA THR A 143 10.16 -16.47 1.40
C THR A 143 10.39 -15.13 2.12
N LYS A 144 10.99 -15.17 3.31
CA LYS A 144 11.32 -13.95 4.08
C LYS A 144 12.46 -13.17 3.42
N VAL A 145 13.46 -13.86 2.87
CA VAL A 145 14.55 -13.22 2.10
C VAL A 145 13.99 -12.51 0.86
N ARG A 146 13.09 -13.17 0.09
CA ARG A 146 12.43 -12.52 -1.06
C ARG A 146 11.64 -11.28 -0.65
N SER A 147 10.93 -11.34 0.47
CA SER A 147 10.20 -10.19 1.02
C SER A 147 11.15 -9.04 1.36
N PHE A 148 12.28 -9.34 2.00
CA PHE A 148 13.30 -8.34 2.34
C PHE A 148 13.93 -7.73 1.08
N LEU A 149 14.38 -8.54 0.13
CA LEU A 149 14.95 -8.06 -1.13
C LEU A 149 13.98 -7.23 -1.96
N GLY A 150 12.68 -7.55 -1.91
CA GLY A 150 11.65 -6.73 -2.53
C GLY A 150 11.55 -5.33 -1.90
N LEU A 151 11.55 -5.26 -0.57
CA LEU A 151 11.53 -3.99 0.16
C LEU A 151 12.82 -3.20 -0.04
N ALA A 152 13.99 -3.82 0.11
CA ALA A 152 15.28 -3.16 -0.06
C ALA A 152 15.50 -2.74 -1.53
N GLY A 153 15.06 -3.57 -2.47
CA GLY A 153 15.10 -3.30 -3.91
C GLY A 153 14.24 -2.10 -4.32
N TYR A 154 13.17 -1.81 -3.58
CA TYR A 154 12.36 -0.61 -3.77
C TYR A 154 13.19 0.67 -3.56
N TYR A 155 14.10 0.66 -2.59
CA TYR A 155 14.97 1.80 -2.23
C TYR A 155 16.37 1.74 -2.86
N ARG A 156 16.60 0.85 -3.83
CA ARG A 156 17.93 0.62 -4.44
C ARG A 156 18.60 1.88 -5.01
N ARG A 157 17.82 2.90 -5.42
CA ARG A 157 18.34 4.18 -5.96
C ARG A 157 19.20 4.92 -4.93
N PHE A 158 18.91 4.74 -3.64
CA PHE A 158 19.60 5.41 -2.53
C PHE A 158 20.77 4.59 -1.97
N VAL A 159 20.95 3.35 -2.41
CA VAL A 159 21.99 2.44 -1.90
C VAL A 159 23.06 2.22 -2.97
N LYS A 160 24.24 2.83 -2.77
CA LYS A 160 25.37 2.67 -3.68
C LYS A 160 25.83 1.21 -3.69
N GLY A 161 25.92 0.62 -4.89
CA GLY A 161 26.37 -0.77 -5.04
C GLY A 161 25.37 -1.84 -4.57
N PHE A 162 24.08 -1.50 -4.45
CA PHE A 162 23.04 -2.43 -3.98
C PHE A 162 23.08 -3.80 -4.67
N SER A 163 23.32 -3.84 -5.99
CA SER A 163 23.39 -5.08 -6.76
C SER A 163 24.50 -6.03 -6.30
N ILE A 164 25.64 -5.49 -5.86
CA ILE A 164 26.77 -6.27 -5.35
C ILE A 164 26.40 -6.84 -3.98
N ILE A 165 25.81 -6.01 -3.11
CA ILE A 165 25.39 -6.40 -1.75
C ILE A 165 24.27 -7.46 -1.81
N ALA A 166 23.29 -7.27 -2.70
CA ALA A 166 22.18 -8.20 -2.86
C ALA A 166 22.55 -9.50 -3.59
N SER A 167 23.76 -9.59 -4.18
CA SER A 167 24.20 -10.77 -4.95
C SER A 167 24.30 -12.03 -4.07
N THR A 168 24.82 -11.89 -2.85
CA THR A 168 24.91 -12.98 -1.88
C THR A 168 23.53 -13.48 -1.46
N LEU A 169 22.60 -12.56 -1.20
CA LEU A 169 21.21 -12.87 -0.82
C LEU A 169 20.37 -13.42 -1.98
N THR A 170 20.67 -13.05 -3.23
CA THR A 170 19.98 -13.62 -4.40
C THR A 170 20.51 -15.02 -4.74
N ARG A 171 21.79 -15.31 -4.46
CA ARG A 171 22.37 -16.65 -4.65
C ARG A 171 21.68 -17.71 -3.80
N ILE A 172 21.40 -17.43 -2.53
CA ILE A 172 20.69 -18.36 -1.62
C ILE A 172 19.21 -18.59 -1.99
N LEU A 173 18.67 -17.82 -2.94
CA LEU A 173 17.29 -17.96 -3.43
C LEU A 173 17.16 -18.77 -4.72
N GLN A 174 18.27 -19.20 -5.31
CA GLN A 174 18.28 -19.99 -6.55
C GLN A 174 17.70 -21.39 -6.32
N LYS A 175 17.03 -21.95 -7.34
CA LYS A 175 16.25 -23.21 -7.22
C LYS A 175 17.10 -24.42 -6.82
N GLU A 176 18.40 -24.41 -7.12
CA GLU A 176 19.30 -25.55 -6.91
C GLU A 176 20.16 -25.41 -5.63
N VAL A 177 19.99 -24.32 -4.88
CA VAL A 177 20.82 -24.02 -3.70
C VAL A 177 20.04 -24.31 -2.42
N LYS A 178 20.63 -25.11 -1.51
CA LYS A 178 20.10 -25.30 -0.15
C LYS A 178 20.20 -23.98 0.62
N PHE A 179 19.12 -23.58 1.27
CA PHE A 179 19.09 -22.37 2.09
C PHE A 179 20.01 -22.53 3.31
N ILE A 180 21.13 -21.84 3.31
CA ILE A 180 22.08 -21.75 4.43
C ILE A 180 22.33 -20.28 4.69
N TRP A 181 22.06 -19.83 5.91
CA TRP A 181 22.34 -18.46 6.34
C TRP A 181 23.71 -18.46 7.03
N ASP A 182 24.74 -17.96 6.34
CA ASP A 182 26.12 -17.90 6.82
C ASP A 182 26.58 -16.47 7.11
N ASN A 183 27.80 -16.30 7.64
CA ASN A 183 28.39 -14.97 7.91
C ASN A 183 28.70 -14.16 6.63
N LYS A 184 28.48 -14.74 5.44
CA LYS A 184 28.60 -14.05 4.14
C LYS A 184 27.25 -13.47 3.68
N CYS A 185 26.16 -13.73 4.42
CA CYS A 185 24.80 -13.25 4.17
C CYS A 185 24.41 -12.08 5.08
#